data_AF-A0A2S6QJY4-F1
#
_entry.id   AF-A0A2S6QJY4-F1
#
_cell.length_a   1.000
_cell.length_b   1.000
_cell.length_c   1.000
_cell.angle_alpha   90.00
_cell.angle_beta   90.00
_cell.angle_gamma   90.00
#
_symmetry.space_group_name_H-M   'P 1'
#
loop_
_entity.id
_entity.type
_entity.pdbx_description
1 polymer ?
#
loop_
_entity_poly.entity_id
_entity_poly.type
_entity_poly.pdbx_seq_one_letter_code
_entity_poly.pdbx_strand_id
1 'polypeptide(L)' 'MPATLMRKPKNKKKDGSWTEVREGMRIEWDVPITMDDGLVLRANVYRPIKKGTYPVILSHGPYAKDLAIQDGYPSVWE' A
#
# COMPACT_ATOMS: atom_id res chain seq x y z
N MET A 1 -2.06 16.46 -4.48
CA MET A 1 -0.81 15.71 -4.20
C MET A 1 0.39 16.61 -4.46
N PRO A 2 1.00 17.23 -3.45
CA PRO A 2 2.28 17.93 -3.66
C PRO A 2 3.33 16.97 -4.21
N ALA A 3 4.18 17.44 -5.13
CA ALA A 3 5.18 16.61 -5.83
C ALA A 3 6.13 15.85 -4.89
N THR A 4 6.28 16.33 -3.65
CA THR A 4 7.10 15.74 -2.59
C THR A 4 6.59 14.39 -2.07
N LEU A 5 5.32 14.03 -2.32
CA LEU A 5 4.70 12.75 -1.89
C LEU A 5 4.71 11.65 -2.98
N MET A 6 5.17 11.94 -4.21
CA MET A 6 5.26 10.93 -5.26
C MET A 6 6.33 9.88 -4.90
N ARG A 7 5.88 8.67 -4.56
CA ARG A 7 6.75 7.52 -4.31
C ARG A 7 7.47 7.13 -5.61
N LYS A 8 8.80 7.03 -5.56
CA LYS A 8 9.62 6.58 -6.69
C LYS A 8 9.95 5.09 -6.51
N PRO A 9 9.26 4.17 -7.19
CA PRO A 9 9.47 2.74 -7.01
C PRO A 9 10.87 2.32 -7.45
N LYS A 10 11.59 1.60 -6.59
CA LYS A 10 12.84 0.91 -6.96
C LYS A 10 12.53 -0.54 -7.29
N ASN A 11 13.13 -1.07 -8.38
CA ASN A 11 13.04 -2.48 -8.79
C ASN A 11 11.58 -2.98 -8.92
N LYS A 12 10.73 -2.22 -9.60
CA LYS A 12 9.33 -2.60 -9.83
C LYS A 12 9.26 -3.91 -10.63
N LYS A 13 8.51 -4.89 -10.10
CA LYS A 13 8.32 -6.19 -10.73
C LYS A 13 7.35 -6.09 -11.91
N LYS A 14 7.29 -7.12 -12.76
CA LYS A 14 6.37 -7.20 -13.91
C LYS A 14 4.89 -7.12 -13.50
N ASP A 15 4.56 -7.66 -12.32
CA ASP A 15 3.20 -7.57 -11.77
C ASP A 15 2.86 -6.16 -11.26
N GLY A 16 3.81 -5.21 -11.26
CA GLY A 16 3.64 -3.85 -10.78
C GLY A 16 3.95 -3.66 -9.29
N SER A 17 4.17 -4.72 -8.53
CA SER A 17 4.55 -4.63 -7.12
C SER A 17 6.00 -4.19 -6.95
N TRP A 18 6.32 -3.57 -5.82
CA TRP A 18 7.68 -3.20 -5.45
C TRP A 18 7.84 -3.16 -3.93
N THR A 19 9.07 -3.05 -3.44
CA THR A 19 9.35 -3.13 -2.00
C THR A 19 10.36 -2.06 -1.59
N GLU A 20 10.17 -1.51 -0.40
CA GLU A 20 11.16 -0.68 0.27
C GLU A 20 11.24 -1.00 1.77
N VAL A 21 12.29 -0.46 2.39
CA VAL A 21 12.37 -0.37 3.85
C VAL A 21 12.36 1.10 4.21
N ARG A 22 11.40 1.50 5.05
CA ARG A 22 11.23 2.88 5.51
C ARG A 22 10.94 2.84 7.01
N GLU A 23 11.66 3.67 7.78
CA GLU A 23 11.43 3.85 9.23
C GLU A 23 11.37 2.52 10.02
N GLY A 24 12.23 1.55 9.69
CA GLY A 24 12.28 0.25 10.38
C GLY A 24 11.21 -0.77 9.95
N MET A 25 10.39 -0.44 8.96
CA MET A 25 9.33 -1.31 8.43
C MET A 25 9.63 -1.71 6.99
N ARG A 26 9.29 -2.95 6.62
CA ARG A 26 9.27 -3.36 5.22
C ARG A 26 7.88 -3.09 4.66
N ILE A 27 7.84 -2.38 3.55
CA ILE A 27 6.61 -2.04 2.86
C ILE A 27 6.64 -2.68 1.48
N GLU A 28 5.64 -3.50 1.19
CA GLU A 28 5.40 -4.07 -0.13
C GLU A 28 4.22 -3.35 -0.75
N TRP A 29 4.46 -2.66 -1.85
CA TRP A 29 3.49 -1.83 -2.54
C TRP A 29 2.87 -2.59 -3.71
N ASP A 30 1.58 -2.36 -3.95
CA ASP A 30 0.83 -2.88 -5.11
C ASP A 30 0.89 -4.41 -5.26
N VAL A 31 0.93 -5.13 -4.14
CA VAL A 31 0.93 -6.59 -4.12
C VAL A 31 -0.35 -7.12 -4.76
N PRO A 32 -0.27 -7.97 -5.81
CA PRO A 32 -1.44 -8.56 -6.44
C PRO A 32 -2.11 -9.60 -5.52
N ILE A 33 -3.43 -9.53 -5.43
CA ILE A 33 -4.26 -10.55 -4.78
C ILE A 33 -5.29 -10.99 -5.80
N THR A 34 -5.12 -12.20 -6.35
CA THR A 34 -6.06 -12.76 -7.33
C THR A 34 -7.25 -13.35 -6.61
N MET A 35 -8.45 -12.90 -6.96
CA MET A 35 -9.72 -13.38 -6.45
C MET A 35 -10.18 -14.63 -7.20
N ASP A 36 -11.21 -15.31 -6.68
CA ASP A 36 -11.73 -16.55 -7.26
C ASP A 36 -12.32 -16.37 -8.67
N ASP A 37 -12.74 -15.14 -9.01
CA ASP A 37 -13.22 -14.75 -10.34
C ASP A 37 -12.10 -14.33 -11.32
N GLY A 38 -10.84 -14.37 -10.88
CA GLY A 38 -9.67 -13.94 -11.65
C GLY A 38 -9.38 -12.43 -11.60
N LEU A 39 -10.21 -11.61 -10.93
CA LEU A 39 -9.92 -10.20 -10.73
C LEU A 39 -8.71 -10.04 -9.80
N VAL A 40 -7.84 -9.06 -10.11
CA VAL A 40 -6.65 -8.78 -9.30
C VAL A 40 -6.85 -7.51 -8.47
N LEU A 41 -7.05 -7.69 -7.17
CA LEU A 41 -6.97 -6.61 -6.19
C LEU A 41 -5.52 -6.25 -5.89
N ARG A 42 -5.29 -5.05 -5.35
CA ARG A 42 -3.95 -4.54 -5.01
C ARG A 42 -3.90 -4.05 -3.58
N ALA A 43 -2.92 -4.55 -2.82
CA ALA A 43 -2.72 -4.16 -1.43
C ALA A 43 -1.32 -3.60 -1.19
N ASN A 44 -1.22 -2.73 -0.18
CA ASN A 44 0.06 -2.35 0.42
C ASN A 44 0.22 -3.13 1.72
N VAL A 45 1.34 -3.83 1.89
CA VAL A 45 1.63 -4.66 3.06
C VAL A 45 2.72 -4.00 3.89
N TYR A 46 2.35 -3.60 5.11
CA TYR A 46 3.21 -2.97 6.09
C TYR A 46 3.58 -3.99 7.15
N ARG A 47 4.86 -4.38 7.25
CA ARG A 47 5.27 -5.47 8.15
C ARG A 47 6.68 -5.30 8.74
N PRO A 48 6.99 -5.96 9.87
CA PRO A 48 8.33 -6.00 10.41
C PRO A 48 9.38 -6.49 9.39
N ILE A 49 10.62 -5.98 9.51
CA ILE A 49 11.76 -6.42 8.68
C ILE A 49 12.08 -7.90 8.95
N LYS A 50 12.01 -8.32 10.22
CA LYS A 50 12.25 -9.70 10.63
C LYS A 50 11.15 -10.60 10.07
N LYS A 51 11.54 -11.75 9.51
CA LYS A 51 10.60 -12.77 9.04
C LYS A 51 9.89 -13.40 10.24
N GLY A 52 8.60 -13.68 10.09
CA GLY A 52 7.76 -14.31 11.10
C GLY A 52 6.29 -14.21 10.75
N THR A 53 5.45 -14.84 11.57
CA THR A 53 3.98 -14.72 11.49
C THR A 53 3.54 -13.68 12.51
N TYR A 54 2.70 -12.74 12.07
CA TYR A 54 2.22 -11.63 12.89
C TYR A 54 0.70 -11.52 12.72
N PRO A 55 -0.03 -11.06 13.76
CA PRO A 55 -1.43 -10.67 13.59
C PRO A 55 -1.54 -9.55 12.55
N VAL A 56 -2.65 -9.55 11.80
CA VAL A 56 -2.89 -8.60 10.71
C VAL A 56 -4.05 -7.68 11.07
N ILE A 57 -3.85 -6.38 10.87
CA ILE A 57 -4.92 -5.38 10.82
C ILE A 57 -5.15 -5.07 9.34
N LEU A 58 -6.40 -5.20 8.89
CA LEU A 58 -6.78 -4.98 7.51
C LEU A 58 -7.70 -3.75 7.39
N SER A 59 -7.39 -2.87 6.45
CA SER A 59 -8.30 -1.85 5.96
C SER A 59 -8.58 -2.13 4.48
N HIS A 60 -9.86 -2.17 4.12
CA HIS A 60 -10.32 -2.40 2.76
C HIS A 60 -11.49 -1.48 2.48
N GLY A 61 -11.41 -0.75 1.38
CA GLY A 61 -12.48 0.14 0.94
C GLY A 61 -12.23 0.65 -0.47
N PRO A 62 -13.27 1.21 -1.10
CA PRO A 62 -13.19 1.74 -2.46
C PRO A 62 -12.42 3.07 -2.53
N TYR A 63 -12.16 3.71 -1.38
CA TYR A 63 -11.52 5.01 -1.29
C TYR A 63 -10.00 4.85 -1.25
N ALA A 64 -9.40 4.93 -2.44
CA ALA A 64 -7.96 4.98 -2.74
C ALA A 64 -7.00 4.69 -1.57
N LYS A 65 -6.44 3.47 -1.54
CA LYS A 65 -5.48 2.98 -0.53
C LYS A 65 -4.22 3.85 -0.29
N ASP A 66 -3.97 4.82 -1.16
CA ASP A 66 -2.80 5.70 -1.15
C ASP A 66 -3.16 7.19 -0.93
N LEU A 67 -4.43 7.50 -0.73
CA LEU A 67 -4.93 8.86 -0.49
C LEU A 67 -5.08 9.07 1.01
N ALA A 68 -4.30 10.00 1.57
CA ALA A 68 -4.57 10.48 2.92
C ALA A 68 -5.94 11.18 2.91
N ILE A 69 -6.79 10.88 3.89
CA ILE A 69 -8.14 11.44 3.97
C ILE A 69 -8.09 12.97 4.00
N GLN A 70 -7.11 13.56 4.71
CA GLN A 70 -6.94 15.00 4.77
C GLN A 70 -6.70 15.64 3.40
N ASP A 71 -6.01 14.93 2.50
CA ASP A 71 -5.71 15.40 1.15
C ASP A 71 -6.88 15.19 0.19
N GLY A 72 -7.68 14.14 0.41
CA GLY A 72 -8.76 13.72 -0.48
C GLY A 72 -10.12 14.31 -0.15
N TYR A 73 -10.38 14.57 1.13
CA TYR A 73 -11.68 14.97 1.64
C TYR A 73 -11.54 16.01 2.78
N PRO A 74 -11.09 17.25 2.49
CA PRO A 74 -10.87 18.26 3.52
C PRO A 74 -12.13 18.57 4.35
N SER A 75 -13.29 18.56 3.69
CA SER A 75 -14.59 18.88 4.30
C SER A 75 -15.11 17.87 5.32
N VAL A 76 -14.52 16.68 5.41
CA VAL A 76 -14.88 15.67 6.43
C VAL A 76 -13.78 15.48 7.48
N TRP A 77 -12.71 16.27 7.37
CA TRP A 77 -11.57 16.23 8.29
C TRP A 77 -11.55 17.41 9.27
N GLU A 78 -12.04 18.58 8.84
CA GLU A 78 -12.26 19.77 9.70
C GLU A 78 -13.53 19.68 10.55
#